data_AF-A0A0M0GS08-F1
#
_entry.id   AF-A0A0M0GS08-F1
#
_cell.length_a   1.000
_cell.length_b   1.000
_cell.length_c   1.000
_cell.angle_alpha   90.00
_cell.angle_beta   90.00
_cell.angle_gamma   90.00
#
_symmetry.space_group_name_H-M   'P 1'
#
loop_
_entity.id
_entity.type
_entity.pdbx_description
1 polymer ?
#
loop_
_entity_poly.entity_id
_entity_poly.type
_entity_poly.pdbx_seq_one_letter_code
_entity_poly.pdbx_strand_id
1 'polypeptide(L)'
;MPDDGGNSFHPEEAYQNWEEGKGLISTLFKTRDASSADEMGRAILWFHQLLFWSNGSEVDLSDWQKAVERLELKPHNVVDRLTFIQENPRLAHSFLQLQELFEEQWKRYAKDRAMKSIKKSSE
;
A
#
# COMPACT_ATOMS: atom_id res chain seq x y z
N MET A 1 -7.14 -32.37 -0.32
CA MET A 1 -5.78 -31.91 0.04
C MET A 1 -5.93 -30.48 0.51
N PRO A 2 -5.58 -30.16 1.77
CA PRO A 2 -5.43 -28.76 2.15
C PRO A 2 -4.10 -28.28 1.56
N ASP A 3 -4.22 -27.24 0.75
CA ASP A 3 -3.14 -26.52 0.08
C ASP A 3 -2.16 -25.97 1.11
N ASP A 4 -0.89 -26.00 0.75
CA ASP A 4 0.26 -25.87 1.62
C ASP A 4 0.28 -24.53 2.38
N GLY A 5 0.63 -24.57 3.68
CA GLY A 5 0.82 -23.40 4.54
C GLY A 5 2.02 -22.52 4.17
N GLY A 6 2.12 -22.11 2.90
CA GLY A 6 3.03 -21.10 2.39
C GLY A 6 2.36 -19.72 2.47
N ASN A 7 3.08 -18.76 3.06
CA ASN A 7 2.66 -17.37 3.25
C ASN A 7 2.01 -16.80 1.97
N SER A 8 0.68 -16.82 1.89
CA SER A 8 -0.04 -16.32 0.73
C SER A 8 -0.06 -14.80 0.82
N PHE A 9 0.60 -14.14 -0.11
CA PHE A 9 0.56 -12.69 -0.22
C PHE A 9 -0.82 -12.26 -0.72
N HIS A 10 -1.48 -11.35 0.00
CA HIS A 10 -2.85 -10.93 -0.29
C HIS A 10 -2.96 -9.41 -0.57
N PRO A 11 -2.43 -8.91 -1.72
CA PRO A 11 -2.53 -7.50 -2.10
C PRO A 11 -3.96 -6.94 -2.06
N GLU A 12 -4.94 -7.77 -2.46
CA GLU A 12 -6.36 -7.46 -2.45
C GLU A 12 -6.87 -7.12 -1.04
N GLU A 13 -6.43 -7.87 -0.03
CA GLU A 13 -6.84 -7.65 1.37
C GLU A 13 -6.29 -6.33 1.91
N ALA A 14 -5.01 -6.04 1.62
CA ALA A 14 -4.39 -4.77 2.00
C ALA A 14 -5.12 -3.57 1.37
N TYR A 15 -5.51 -3.69 0.10
CA TYR A 15 -6.27 -2.65 -0.58
C TYR A 15 -7.71 -2.52 -0.03
N GLN A 16 -8.37 -3.63 0.29
CA GLN A 16 -9.70 -3.62 0.90
C GLN A 16 -9.70 -2.94 2.27
N ASN A 17 -8.72 -3.25 3.13
CA ASN A 17 -8.57 -2.60 4.43
C ASN A 17 -8.43 -1.07 4.30
N TRP A 18 -7.68 -0.62 3.30
CA TRP A 18 -7.58 0.80 2.96
C TRP A 18 -8.92 1.39 2.52
N GLU A 19 -9.64 0.74 1.61
CA GLU A 19 -10.92 1.22 1.10
C GLU A 19 -11.97 1.37 2.21
N GLU A 20 -11.99 0.44 3.17
CA GLU A 20 -12.87 0.47 4.34
C GLU A 20 -12.42 1.55 5.35
N GLY A 21 -11.11 1.73 5.56
CA GLY A 21 -10.55 2.64 6.55
C GLY A 21 -10.49 4.12 6.14
N LYS A 22 -10.31 4.43 4.84
CA LYS A 22 -10.08 5.81 4.37
C LYS A 22 -11.22 6.79 4.71
N GLY A 23 -12.45 6.30 4.81
CA GLY A 23 -13.61 7.11 5.20
C GLY A 23 -13.53 7.63 6.64
N LEU A 24 -13.05 6.79 7.56
CA LEU A 24 -12.79 7.18 8.94
C LEU A 24 -11.68 8.24 9.00
N ILE A 25 -10.55 7.99 8.34
CA ILE A 25 -9.43 8.93 8.30
C ILE A 25 -9.87 10.31 7.76
N SER A 26 -10.62 10.31 6.66
CA SER A 26 -11.19 11.54 6.08
C SER A 26 -12.05 12.31 7.09
N THR A 27 -12.87 11.59 7.87
CA THR A 27 -13.71 12.20 8.91
C THR A 27 -12.87 12.79 10.03
N LEU A 28 -11.85 12.07 10.51
CA LEU A 28 -10.96 12.55 11.58
C LEU A 28 -10.17 13.81 11.17
N PHE A 29 -9.75 13.91 9.90
CA PHE A 29 -9.13 15.14 9.41
C PHE A 29 -10.12 16.32 9.37
N LYS A 30 -11.37 16.08 8.97
CA LYS A 30 -12.42 17.12 8.96
C LYS A 30 -12.76 17.60 10.36
N THR A 31 -12.79 16.70 11.34
CA THR A 31 -13.09 17.02 12.74
C THR A 31 -11.86 17.49 13.52
N ARG A 32 -10.67 17.48 12.91
CA ARG A 32 -9.38 17.83 13.54
C ARG A 32 -9.09 16.95 14.76
N ASP A 33 -9.52 15.70 14.70
CA ASP A 33 -9.35 14.74 15.78
C ASP A 33 -7.89 14.24 15.84
N ALA A 34 -7.35 14.17 17.06
CA ALA A 34 -5.96 13.78 17.27
C ALA A 34 -5.68 12.30 16.93
N SER A 35 -6.71 11.45 16.92
CA SER A 35 -6.62 10.03 16.51
C SER A 35 -6.36 9.84 15.02
N SER A 36 -6.46 10.90 14.20
CA SER A 36 -6.06 10.88 12.79
C SER A 36 -4.64 10.33 12.57
N ALA A 37 -3.71 10.62 13.50
CA ALA A 37 -2.34 10.11 13.41
C ALA A 37 -2.25 8.59 13.55
N ASP A 38 -3.07 8.01 14.43
CA ASP A 38 -3.08 6.57 14.69
C ASP A 38 -3.68 5.80 13.51
N GLU A 39 -4.77 6.33 12.93
CA GLU A 39 -5.37 5.76 11.72
C GLU A 39 -4.46 5.92 10.50
N MET A 40 -3.74 7.05 10.40
CA MET A 40 -2.72 7.23 9.36
C MET A 40 -1.59 6.21 9.50
N GLY A 41 -1.15 5.91 10.73
CA GLY A 41 -0.18 4.84 11.00
C GLY A 41 -0.65 3.48 10.49
N ARG A 42 -1.93 3.14 10.73
CA ARG A 42 -2.54 1.91 10.19
C ARG A 42 -2.58 1.90 8.66
N ALA A 43 -3.01 2.99 8.04
CA ALA A 43 -3.06 3.09 6.58
C ALA A 43 -1.67 3.01 5.93
N ILE A 44 -0.63 3.54 6.56
CA ILE A 44 0.75 3.39 6.11
C ILE A 44 1.18 1.92 6.14
N LEU A 45 0.81 1.15 7.18
CA LEU A 45 1.10 -0.29 7.24
C LEU A 45 0.38 -1.07 6.13
N TRP A 46 -0.92 -0.79 5.89
CA TRP A 46 -1.65 -1.38 4.76
C TRP A 46 -0.99 -1.03 3.42
N PHE A 47 -0.43 0.17 3.28
CA PHE A 47 0.27 0.54 2.06
C PHE A 47 1.56 -0.27 1.88
N HIS A 48 2.34 -0.49 2.94
CA HIS A 48 3.50 -1.39 2.87
C HIS A 48 3.07 -2.81 2.49
N GLN A 49 2.00 -3.34 3.10
CA GLN A 49 1.46 -4.65 2.74
C GLN A 49 1.10 -4.72 1.26
N LEU A 50 0.30 -3.77 0.75
CA LEU A 50 -0.05 -3.71 -0.67
C LEU A 50 1.21 -3.66 -1.54
N LEU A 51 2.18 -2.82 -1.20
CA LEU A 51 3.39 -2.60 -1.97
C LEU A 51 4.27 -3.86 -2.03
N PHE A 52 4.56 -4.50 -0.90
CA PHE A 52 5.41 -5.70 -0.87
C PHE A 52 4.69 -6.94 -1.42
N TRP A 53 3.44 -7.16 -1.03
CA TRP A 53 2.68 -8.33 -1.47
C TRP A 53 2.41 -8.29 -2.97
N SER A 54 2.19 -7.11 -3.57
CA SER A 54 2.03 -6.98 -5.02
C SER A 54 3.32 -7.28 -5.81
N ASN A 55 4.47 -7.25 -5.13
CA ASN A 55 5.75 -7.72 -5.65
C ASN A 55 6.04 -9.19 -5.28
N GLY A 56 5.13 -9.89 -4.60
CA GLY A 56 5.34 -11.26 -4.15
C GLY A 56 6.43 -11.38 -3.07
N SER A 57 6.54 -10.37 -2.20
CA SER A 57 7.57 -10.29 -1.16
C SER A 57 6.93 -10.05 0.22
N GLU A 58 7.60 -10.51 1.28
CA GLU A 58 7.24 -10.19 2.66
C GLU A 58 7.51 -8.72 2.96
N VAL A 59 6.73 -8.16 3.89
CA VAL A 59 6.93 -6.77 4.32
C VAL A 59 8.24 -6.66 5.11
N ASP A 60 9.19 -5.88 4.59
CA ASP A 60 10.45 -5.56 5.27
C ASP A 60 10.45 -4.09 5.70
N LEU A 61 10.35 -3.88 7.02
CA LEU A 61 10.40 -2.54 7.63
C LEU A 61 11.76 -2.21 8.27
N SER A 62 12.74 -3.11 8.23
CA SER A 62 14.04 -2.92 8.90
C SER A 62 14.85 -1.76 8.30
N ASP A 63 14.85 -1.68 6.97
CA ASP A 63 15.36 -0.56 6.17
C ASP A 63 14.39 -0.38 4.99
N TRP A 64 13.17 0.07 5.32
CA TRP A 64 12.03 0.06 4.41
C TRP A 64 12.33 0.87 3.14
N GLN A 65 13.09 1.96 3.23
CA GLN A 65 13.47 2.78 2.07
C GLN A 65 14.24 1.93 1.06
N LYS A 66 15.32 1.27 1.49
CA LYS A 66 16.12 0.41 0.60
C LYS A 66 15.34 -0.80 0.12
N ALA A 67 14.46 -1.36 0.95
CA ALA A 67 13.61 -2.48 0.56
C ALA A 67 12.64 -2.07 -0.57
N VAL A 68 11.98 -0.91 -0.44
CA VAL A 68 11.10 -0.33 -1.46
C VAL A 68 11.86 0.03 -2.74
N GLU A 69 13.09 0.54 -2.64
CA GLU A 69 13.94 0.82 -3.80
C GLU A 69 14.26 -0.43 -4.63
N ARG A 70 14.25 -1.63 -4.03
CA ARG A 70 14.48 -2.90 -4.75
C ARG A 70 13.22 -3.46 -5.42
N LEU A 71 12.03 -2.98 -5.07
CA LEU A 71 10.78 -3.44 -5.67
C LEU A 71 10.66 -3.01 -7.14
N GLU A 72 10.19 -3.91 -7.99
CA GLU A 72 9.98 -3.62 -9.42
C GLU A 72 8.66 -2.89 -9.64
N LEU A 73 7.60 -3.35 -8.97
CA LEU A 73 6.25 -2.81 -9.07
C LEU A 73 6.04 -1.77 -7.97
N LYS A 74 6.35 -0.50 -8.26
CA LYS A 74 6.18 0.60 -7.30
C LYS A 74 5.73 1.92 -7.94
N PRO A 75 5.08 2.83 -7.18
CA PRO A 75 4.78 4.19 -7.63
C PRO A 75 6.04 5.02 -7.90
N HIS A 76 5.90 6.12 -8.63
CA HIS A 76 7.00 7.05 -8.83
C HIS A 76 7.28 7.83 -7.54
N ASN A 77 8.55 8.06 -7.21
CA ASN A 77 9.01 8.74 -5.99
C ASN A 77 8.35 8.22 -4.70
N VAL A 78 8.06 6.92 -4.65
CA VAL A 78 7.36 6.30 -3.52
C VAL A 78 8.11 6.49 -2.19
N VAL A 79 9.45 6.46 -2.22
CA VAL A 79 10.27 6.65 -1.02
C VAL A 79 10.07 8.06 -0.47
N ASP A 80 10.31 9.10 -1.28
CA ASP A 80 10.17 10.50 -0.86
C ASP A 80 8.76 10.80 -0.33
N ARG A 81 7.72 10.33 -1.03
CA ARG A 81 6.33 10.54 -0.65
C ARG A 81 5.98 9.83 0.65
N LEU A 82 6.40 8.57 0.79
CA LEU A 82 6.10 7.78 1.98
C LEU A 82 6.88 8.28 3.20
N THR A 83 8.12 8.74 3.01
CA THR A 83 8.90 9.44 4.04
C THR A 83 8.17 10.68 4.52
N PHE A 84 7.73 11.54 3.61
CA PHE A 84 6.97 12.74 3.98
C PHE A 84 5.69 12.41 4.77
N ILE A 85 4.94 11.39 4.32
CA ILE A 85 3.70 10.95 4.99
C ILE A 85 3.99 10.44 6.40
N GLN A 86 5.03 9.62 6.59
CA GLN A 86 5.42 9.06 7.88
C GLN A 86 5.92 10.12 8.87
N GLU A 87 6.63 11.13 8.38
CA GLU A 87 7.09 12.26 9.20
C GLU A 87 5.94 13.21 9.56
N ASN A 88 4.91 13.29 8.72
CA ASN A 88 3.84 14.27 8.83
C ASN A 88 2.42 13.64 8.83
N PRO A 89 2.12 12.63 9.66
CA PRO A 89 0.85 11.89 9.58
C PRO A 89 -0.37 12.73 10.00
N ARG A 90 -0.18 13.89 10.62
CA ARG A 90 -1.25 14.81 11.04
C ARG A 90 -1.61 15.85 9.97
N LEU A 91 -0.94 15.86 8.82
CA LEU A 91 -1.26 16.76 7.73
C LEU A 91 -2.29 16.13 6.79
N ALA A 92 -3.35 16.87 6.47
CA ALA A 92 -4.34 16.44 5.48
C ALA A 92 -3.70 16.17 4.11
N HIS A 93 -2.62 16.88 3.78
CA HIS A 93 -1.85 16.62 2.56
C HIS A 93 -1.22 15.21 2.56
N SER A 94 -0.75 14.72 3.71
CA SER A 94 -0.22 13.35 3.83
C SER A 94 -1.28 12.30 3.56
N PHE A 95 -2.53 12.53 3.98
CA PHE A 95 -3.64 11.64 3.64
C PHE A 95 -3.95 11.61 2.14
N LEU A 96 -3.96 12.78 1.48
CA LEU A 96 -4.15 12.86 0.03
C LEU A 96 -3.01 12.14 -0.73
N GLN A 97 -1.77 12.37 -0.32
CA GLN A 97 -0.60 11.69 -0.88
C GLN A 97 -0.68 10.17 -0.69
N LEU A 98 -1.15 9.70 0.47
CA LEU A 98 -1.32 8.27 0.74
C LEU A 98 -2.43 7.67 -0.15
N GLN A 99 -3.55 8.36 -0.32
CA GLN A 99 -4.62 7.91 -1.23
C GLN A 99 -4.11 7.77 -2.67
N GLU A 100 -3.39 8.76 -3.18
CA GLU A 100 -2.78 8.71 -4.51
C GLU A 100 -1.81 7.51 -4.64
N LEU A 101 -0.98 7.26 -3.62
CA LEU A 101 -0.08 6.10 -3.59
C LEU A 101 -0.84 4.77 -3.69
N PHE A 102 -1.94 4.60 -2.93
CA PHE A 102 -2.80 3.42 -3.02
C PHE A 102 -3.38 3.24 -4.42
N GLU A 103 -3.94 4.29 -5.01
CA GLU A 103 -4.53 4.23 -6.35
C GLU A 103 -3.48 3.89 -7.43
N GLU A 104 -2.30 4.51 -7.35
CA GLU A 104 -1.20 4.23 -8.27
C GLU A 104 -0.74 2.78 -8.16
N GLN A 105 -0.52 2.28 -6.95
CA GLN A 105 -0.03 0.92 -6.75
C GLN A 105 -1.08 -0.12 -7.15
N TRP A 106 -2.35 0.13 -6.84
CA TRP A 106 -3.45 -0.75 -7.25
C TRP A 106 -3.58 -0.86 -8.77
N LYS A 107 -3.50 0.27 -9.48
CA LYS A 107 -3.50 0.29 -10.96
C LYS A 107 -2.31 -0.48 -11.52
N ARG A 108 -1.12 -0.34 -10.92
CA ARG A 108 0.10 -1.07 -11.31
C ARG A 108 -0.07 -2.57 -11.12
N TYR A 109 -0.56 -3.00 -9.97
CA TYR A 109 -0.83 -4.39 -9.64
C TYR A 109 -1.86 -5.02 -10.59
N ALA A 110 -3.00 -4.36 -10.82
CA ALA A 110 -4.01 -4.84 -11.75
C ALA A 110 -3.46 -5.00 -13.18
N LYS A 111 -2.65 -4.04 -13.64
CA LYS A 111 -1.99 -4.11 -14.96
C LYS A 111 -1.01 -5.30 -15.04
N ASP A 112 -0.17 -5.50 -14.04
CA ASP A 112 0.78 -6.62 -13.99
C ASP A 112 0.06 -7.97 -14.04
N ARG A 113 -1.01 -8.14 -13.25
CA ARG A 113 -1.85 -9.35 -13.24
C ARG A 113 -2.48 -9.63 -14.60
N ALA A 114 -3.02 -8.60 -15.26
CA ALA A 114 -3.61 -8.74 -16.60
C ALA A 114 -2.57 -9.10 -17.67
N MET A 115 -1.35 -8.52 -17.60
CA MET A 115 -0.29 -8.87 -18.55
C MET A 115 0.22 -10.30 -18.35
N LYS A 116 0.30 -10.78 -17.10
CA LYS A 116 0.68 -12.15 -16.78
C LYS A 116 -0.35 -13.18 -17.25
N SER A 117 -1.65 -12.87 -17.14
CA SER A 117 -2.70 -13.78 -17.63
C SER A 117 -2.70 -13.93 -19.15
N ILE A 118 -2.47 -12.84 -19.90
CA ILE A 118 -2.39 -12.87 -21.38
C ILE A 118 -1.23 -13.75 -21.87
N LYS A 119 -0.06 -13.64 -21.24
CA LYS A 119 1.12 -14.44 -21.60
C LYS A 119 0.87 -15.94 -21.42
N LYS A 120 0.22 -16.32 -20.33
CA LYS A 120 -0.12 -17.72 -20.02
C LYS A 120 -1.12 -18.35 -21.01
N SER A 121 -1.95 -17.55 -21.67
CA SER A 121 -2.90 -18.06 -22.70
C SER A 121 -2.30 -18.14 -24.11
N SER A 122 -1.06 -17.68 -24.30
CA SER A 122 -0.37 -17.68 -25.59
C SER A 122 0.74 -18.74 -25.69
N GLU A 123 0.92 -19.55 -24.64
CA GLU A 123 1.84 -20.70 -24.55
C GLU A 123 1.03 -22.02 -24.53
#